data_AF-A0A961Q2S6-F1
#
_entry.id   AF-A0A961Q2S6-F1
#
_cell.length_a   1.000
_cell.length_b   1.000
_cell.length_c   1.000
_cell.angle_alpha   90.00
_cell.angle_beta   90.00
_cell.angle_gamma   90.00
#
_symmetry.space_group_name_H-M   'P 1'
#
loop_
_entity.id
_entity.type
_entity.pdbx_description
1 polymer ?
#
loop_
_entity_poly.entity_id
_entity_poly.type
_entity_poly.pdbx_seq_one_letter_code
_entity_poly.pdbx_strand_id
1 'polypeptide(L)'
;ASLVGTMALLEPSERALIKGYIVNKFRGDPRLFDSALPLLLERAGLTCLGILPWFAAARDLPAEDVLGLVGTRRPGGIRIAVPRLQRISNFDDLDPLRLEPDVDLVLLEAGEALPGDTDLVLLPGSKATRSDLAALRAAGWDIDILAHHRRGGRVLGLCGGFQMLGRSVHDPEGLEGPPGSS
;
A
#
# COMPACT_ATOMS: atom_id res chain seq x y z
N ALA A 1 -7.37 1.54 -27.65
CA ALA A 1 -8.77 1.20 -27.35
C ALA A 1 -9.28 1.91 -26.10
N SER A 2 -8.59 1.79 -24.95
CA SER A 2 -9.03 2.37 -23.67
C SER A 2 -9.29 3.89 -23.73
N LEU A 3 -8.37 4.72 -24.24
CA LEU A 3 -8.54 6.19 -24.27
C LEU A 3 -9.83 6.64 -25.00
N VAL A 4 -10.00 6.21 -26.25
CA VAL A 4 -11.18 6.59 -27.06
C VAL A 4 -12.46 6.05 -26.44
N GLY A 5 -12.43 4.82 -25.89
CA GLY A 5 -13.56 4.24 -25.20
C GLY A 5 -13.96 5.03 -23.95
N THR A 6 -13.00 5.37 -23.10
CA THR A 6 -13.24 6.21 -21.91
C THR A 6 -13.80 7.56 -22.31
N MET A 7 -13.19 8.25 -23.28
CA MET A 7 -13.70 9.53 -23.76
C MET A 7 -15.11 9.43 -24.34
N ALA A 8 -15.49 8.30 -24.95
CA ALA A 8 -16.84 8.10 -25.47
C ALA A 8 -17.90 7.90 -24.38
N LEU A 9 -17.51 7.41 -23.19
CA LEU A 9 -18.41 7.13 -22.07
C LEU A 9 -18.65 8.32 -21.14
N LEU A 10 -17.71 9.27 -21.09
CA LEU A 10 -17.80 10.45 -20.21
C LEU A 10 -18.86 11.45 -20.68
N GLU A 11 -19.49 12.13 -19.74
CA GLU A 11 -20.38 13.27 -20.00
C GLU A 11 -19.60 14.49 -20.52
N PRO A 12 -20.25 15.44 -21.23
CA PRO A 12 -19.56 16.63 -21.75
C PRO A 12 -18.84 17.46 -20.68
N SER A 13 -19.41 17.57 -19.48
CA SER A 13 -18.83 18.26 -18.33
C SER A 13 -17.52 17.61 -17.86
N GLU A 14 -17.49 16.28 -17.81
CA GLU A 14 -16.32 15.49 -17.39
C GLU A 14 -15.22 15.55 -18.46
N ARG A 15 -15.59 15.41 -19.74
CA ARG A 15 -14.64 15.55 -20.86
C ARG A 15 -13.95 16.90 -20.85
N ALA A 16 -14.66 17.98 -20.49
CA ALA A 16 -14.11 19.32 -20.43
C ALA A 16 -13.00 19.47 -19.37
N LEU A 17 -12.95 18.60 -18.35
CA LEU A 17 -11.89 18.60 -17.33
C LEU A 17 -10.60 17.96 -17.84
N ILE A 18 -10.66 17.11 -18.86
CA ILE A 18 -9.49 16.39 -19.39
C ILE A 18 -8.79 17.26 -20.44
N LYS A 19 -7.52 17.57 -20.21
CA LYS A 19 -6.71 18.44 -21.10
C LYS A 19 -5.69 17.70 -21.95
N GLY A 20 -5.44 16.44 -21.65
CA GLY A 20 -4.49 15.60 -22.37
C GLY A 20 -4.33 14.25 -21.69
N TYR A 21 -3.43 13.43 -22.22
CA TYR A 21 -3.14 12.10 -21.68
C TYR A 21 -1.64 11.77 -21.78
N ILE A 22 -1.19 10.85 -20.93
CA ILE A 22 0.14 10.24 -21.00
C ILE A 22 -0.04 8.74 -21.26
N VAL A 23 0.79 8.16 -22.13
CA VAL A 23 0.82 6.71 -22.34
C VAL A 23 1.91 6.13 -21.44
N ASN A 24 1.55 5.37 -20.42
CA ASN A 24 2.51 4.73 -19.52
C ASN A 24 2.78 3.26 -19.89
N LYS A 25 3.79 2.66 -19.23
CA LYS A 25 4.17 1.24 -19.36
C LYS A 25 4.50 0.85 -20.82
N PHE A 26 4.95 1.80 -21.63
CA PHE A 26 5.21 1.56 -23.06
C PHE A 26 6.45 0.67 -23.23
N ARG A 27 6.34 -0.41 -24.00
CA ARG A 27 7.46 -1.34 -24.25
C ARG A 27 7.92 -1.23 -25.70
N GLY A 28 9.24 -1.14 -25.89
CA GLY A 28 9.86 -0.94 -27.19
C GLY A 28 10.19 0.52 -27.46
N ASP A 29 10.40 0.84 -28.73
CA ASP A 29 10.79 2.18 -29.19
C ASP A 29 9.56 3.13 -29.23
N PRO A 30 9.52 4.20 -28.42
CA PRO A 30 8.40 5.15 -28.40
C PRO A 30 8.09 5.78 -29.76
N ARG A 31 9.08 5.87 -30.66
CA ARG A 31 8.90 6.42 -32.02
C ARG A 31 7.91 5.61 -32.85
N LEU A 32 7.70 4.32 -32.53
CA LEU A 32 6.69 3.50 -33.17
C LEU A 32 5.26 3.96 -32.87
N PHE A 33 5.08 4.83 -31.88
CA PHE A 33 3.79 5.38 -31.50
C PHE A 33 3.44 6.68 -32.23
N ASP A 34 4.40 7.32 -32.90
CA ASP A 34 4.22 8.62 -33.55
C ASP A 34 3.09 8.58 -34.59
N SER A 35 2.97 7.48 -35.33
CA SER A 35 1.90 7.29 -36.32
C SER A 35 0.50 7.14 -35.70
N ALA A 36 0.40 6.79 -34.41
CA ALA A 36 -0.87 6.66 -33.70
C ALA A 36 -1.36 7.99 -33.12
N LEU A 37 -0.46 8.96 -32.87
CA LEU A 37 -0.80 10.24 -32.23
C LEU A 37 -1.85 11.06 -33.01
N PRO A 38 -1.74 11.25 -34.35
CA PRO A 38 -2.75 12.00 -35.10
C PRO A 38 -4.13 11.37 -35.05
N LEU A 39 -4.18 10.04 -35.11
CA LEU A 39 -5.41 9.26 -35.12
C LEU A 39 -6.11 9.25 -33.74
N LEU A 40 -5.33 9.33 -32.66
CA LEU A 40 -5.86 9.50 -31.31
C LEU A 40 -6.35 10.93 -31.08
N LEU A 41 -5.66 11.94 -31.60
CA LEU A 41 -6.12 13.33 -31.54
C LEU A 41 -7.45 13.48 -32.27
N GLU A 42 -7.59 12.91 -33.47
CA GLU A 42 -8.82 12.94 -34.25
C GLU A 42 -9.99 12.27 -33.52
N ARG A 43 -9.78 11.10 -32.90
CA ARG A 43 -10.85 10.31 -32.28
C ARG A 43 -11.19 10.71 -30.85
N ALA A 44 -10.21 11.14 -30.06
CA ALA A 44 -10.40 11.47 -28.65
C ALA A 44 -10.45 12.98 -28.39
N GLY A 45 -10.00 13.81 -29.35
CA GLY A 45 -9.90 15.26 -29.16
C GLY A 45 -8.86 15.69 -28.13
N LEU A 46 -7.93 14.80 -27.77
CA LEU A 46 -6.95 15.03 -26.70
C LEU A 46 -5.51 14.98 -27.23
N THR A 47 -4.68 15.87 -26.70
CA THR A 47 -3.24 15.90 -26.98
C THR A 47 -2.51 14.88 -26.10
N CYS A 48 -1.58 14.13 -26.70
CA CYS A 48 -0.63 13.32 -25.93
C CYS A 48 0.44 14.23 -25.33
N LEU A 49 0.60 14.19 -24.01
CA LEU A 49 1.59 14.98 -23.28
C LEU A 49 2.93 14.24 -23.16
N GLY A 50 2.96 12.94 -23.46
CA GLY A 50 4.18 12.15 -23.47
C GLY A 50 3.93 10.65 -23.43
N ILE A 51 4.99 9.91 -23.73
CA ILE A 51 5.06 8.45 -23.61
C ILE A 51 6.08 8.13 -22.53
N LEU A 52 5.64 7.47 -21.46
CA LEU A 52 6.49 7.00 -20.38
C LEU A 52 6.88 5.54 -20.68
N PRO A 53 8.12 5.28 -21.14
CA PRO A 53 8.58 3.93 -21.41
C PRO A 53 8.62 3.11 -20.13
N TRP A 54 8.53 1.80 -20.28
CA TRP A 54 8.80 0.86 -19.21
C TRP A 54 10.27 0.96 -18.80
N PHE A 55 10.52 1.14 -17.50
CA PHE A 55 11.86 1.11 -16.94
C PHE A 55 11.87 0.21 -15.70
N ALA A 56 12.94 -0.56 -15.53
CA ALA A 56 13.02 -1.55 -14.46
C ALA A 56 12.97 -0.92 -13.06
N ALA A 57 13.60 0.26 -12.89
CA ALA A 57 13.62 1.00 -11.62
C ALA A 57 12.23 1.53 -11.20
N ALA A 58 11.20 1.44 -12.05
CA ALA A 58 9.83 1.75 -11.66
C ALA A 58 9.34 0.85 -10.51
N ARG A 59 9.96 -0.32 -10.32
CA ARG A 59 9.68 -1.25 -9.21
C ARG A 59 10.17 -0.75 -7.84
N ASP A 60 11.06 0.23 -7.84
CA ASP A 60 11.63 0.84 -6.65
C ASP A 60 10.83 2.08 -6.22
N LEU A 61 9.92 2.55 -7.09
CA LEU A 61 8.91 3.53 -6.69
C LEU A 61 7.98 2.90 -5.64
N PRO A 62 7.46 3.73 -4.72
CA PRO A 62 6.49 3.25 -3.77
C PRO A 62 5.35 2.53 -4.48
N ALA A 63 4.97 1.35 -3.99
CA ALA A 63 3.78 0.70 -4.51
C ALA A 63 2.59 1.66 -4.29
N GLU A 64 1.55 1.61 -5.13
CA GLU A 64 0.29 2.36 -4.92
C GLU A 64 -0.74 1.49 -4.17
N ASP A 65 -0.50 0.18 -4.09
CA ASP A 65 -1.38 -0.79 -3.44
C ASP A 65 -0.57 -1.87 -2.70
N VAL A 66 -1.19 -2.45 -1.67
CA VAL A 66 -0.66 -3.45 -0.73
C VAL A 66 -0.27 -4.76 -1.44
N LEU A 67 -0.76 -4.99 -2.66
CA LEU A 67 -0.43 -6.16 -3.48
C LEU A 67 1.04 -6.24 -3.94
N GLY A 68 1.82 -5.14 -3.82
CA GLY A 68 3.24 -5.11 -4.18
C GLY A 68 4.21 -5.69 -3.12
N LEU A 69 3.70 -6.14 -1.97
CA LEU A 69 4.48 -6.33 -0.75
C LEU A 69 5.00 -7.77 -0.52
N VAL A 70 4.92 -8.67 -1.50
CA VAL A 70 5.41 -10.06 -1.37
C VAL A 70 6.93 -10.12 -1.58
N GLY A 71 7.69 -10.22 -0.48
CA GLY A 71 9.12 -10.45 -0.48
C GLY A 71 9.51 -11.92 -0.69
N THR A 72 10.79 -12.18 -1.02
CA THR A 72 11.35 -13.54 -1.07
C THR A 72 12.23 -13.76 0.16
N ARG A 73 11.89 -14.76 0.99
CA ARG A 73 12.64 -15.11 2.21
C ARG A 73 14.11 -15.36 1.88
N ARG A 74 15.02 -14.64 2.56
CA ARG A 74 16.47 -14.86 2.48
C ARG A 74 17.01 -15.44 3.79
N PRO A 75 17.82 -16.52 3.77
CA PRO A 75 18.40 -17.09 4.98
C PRO A 75 19.32 -16.09 5.70
N GLY A 76 19.10 -15.89 7.00
CA GLY A 76 19.98 -15.07 7.86
C GLY A 76 19.66 -13.57 7.95
N GLY A 77 18.58 -13.11 7.30
CA GLY A 77 18.10 -11.73 7.41
C GLY A 77 17.19 -11.49 8.61
N ILE A 78 17.00 -10.22 8.98
CA ILE A 78 16.08 -9.76 10.02
C ILE A 78 14.64 -9.98 9.55
N ARG A 79 13.86 -10.78 10.28
CA ARG A 79 12.44 -11.00 9.97
C ARG A 79 11.56 -9.95 10.63
N ILE A 80 10.83 -9.22 9.81
CA ILE A 80 9.84 -8.22 10.23
C ILE A 80 8.44 -8.71 9.84
N ALA A 81 7.61 -9.01 10.82
CA ALA A 81 6.21 -9.36 10.61
C ALA A 81 5.32 -8.12 10.76
N VAL A 82 4.43 -7.90 9.78
CA VAL A 82 3.54 -6.75 9.71
C VAL A 82 2.09 -7.24 9.61
N PRO A 83 1.30 -7.17 10.69
CA PRO A 83 -0.14 -7.43 10.61
C PRO A 83 -0.81 -6.49 9.61
N ARG A 84 -1.49 -7.04 8.61
CA ARG A 84 -2.20 -6.24 7.60
C ARG A 84 -3.47 -5.65 8.21
N LEU A 85 -3.40 -4.38 8.58
CA LEU A 85 -4.55 -3.62 9.05
C LEU A 85 -5.50 -3.30 7.88
N GLN A 86 -6.81 -3.34 8.10
CA GLN A 86 -7.81 -3.07 7.07
C GLN A 86 -7.72 -1.64 6.54
N ARG A 87 -7.45 -0.67 7.42
CA ARG A 87 -7.37 0.76 7.08
C ARG A 87 -5.95 1.27 7.27
N ILE A 88 -4.97 0.47 6.85
CA ILE A 88 -3.57 0.87 6.84
C ILE A 88 -3.40 2.27 6.19
N SER A 89 -2.64 3.13 6.85
CA SER A 89 -2.19 4.42 6.31
C SER A 89 -0.74 4.28 5.86
N ASN A 90 -0.36 5.01 4.80
CA ASN A 90 1.03 5.14 4.35
C ASN A 90 1.74 3.78 4.29
N PHE A 91 1.19 2.82 3.55
CA PHE A 91 1.80 1.48 3.46
C PHE A 91 3.19 1.51 2.80
N ASP A 92 3.50 2.60 2.08
CA ASP A 92 4.81 2.95 1.55
C ASP A 92 5.87 3.21 2.64
N ASP A 93 5.47 3.41 3.90
CA ASP A 93 6.38 3.40 5.06
C ASP A 93 7.14 2.07 5.17
N LEU A 94 6.64 0.99 4.55
CA LEU A 94 7.28 -0.34 4.53
C LEU A 94 8.30 -0.50 3.39
N ASP A 95 8.30 0.38 2.38
CA ASP A 95 9.16 0.23 1.20
C ASP A 95 10.65 0.28 1.53
N PRO A 96 11.16 1.16 2.41
CA PRO A 96 12.56 1.13 2.80
C PRO A 96 12.98 -0.22 3.42
N LEU A 97 12.11 -0.83 4.23
CA LEU A 97 12.37 -2.15 4.83
C LEU A 97 12.31 -3.26 3.78
N ARG A 98 11.40 -3.17 2.81
CA ARG A 98 11.28 -4.13 1.71
C ARG A 98 12.48 -4.12 0.77
N LEU A 99 13.08 -2.94 0.56
CA LEU A 99 14.22 -2.75 -0.32
C LEU A 99 15.56 -3.12 0.32
N GLU A 100 15.60 -3.24 1.66
CA GLU A 100 16.81 -3.61 2.37
C GLU A 100 17.19 -5.08 2.13
N PRO A 101 18.40 -5.39 1.61
CA PRO A 101 18.76 -6.75 1.19
C PRO A 101 18.79 -7.82 2.29
N ASP A 102 18.95 -7.42 3.56
CA ASP A 102 19.03 -8.29 4.73
C ASP A 102 17.73 -8.30 5.57
N VAL A 103 16.62 -7.78 5.04
CA VAL A 103 15.31 -7.79 5.69
C VAL A 103 14.35 -8.76 4.99
N ASP A 104 13.71 -9.63 5.78
CA ASP A 104 12.59 -10.48 5.37
C ASP A 104 11.28 -9.88 5.91
N LEU A 105 10.62 -9.08 5.08
CA LEU A 105 9.35 -8.45 5.41
C LEU A 105 8.19 -9.40 5.07
N VAL A 106 7.41 -9.77 6.09
CA VAL A 106 6.24 -10.66 5.96
C VAL A 106 4.99 -9.90 6.36
N LEU A 107 4.05 -9.75 5.43
CA LEU A 107 2.69 -9.32 5.78
C LEU A 107 1.89 -10.50 6.27
N LEU A 108 1.17 -10.29 7.38
CA LEU A 108 0.25 -11.29 7.93
C LEU A 108 -1.18 -10.90 7.58
N GLU A 109 -1.89 -11.81 6.92
CA GLU A 109 -3.31 -11.69 6.66
C GLU A 109 -4.13 -12.17 7.86
N ALA A 110 -5.35 -11.66 8.03
CA ALA A 110 -6.19 -12.00 9.17
C ALA A 110 -6.41 -13.52 9.29
N GLY A 111 -6.07 -14.08 10.45
CA GLY A 111 -6.12 -15.53 10.73
C GLY A 111 -4.78 -16.26 10.55
N GLU A 112 -3.75 -15.61 10.00
CA GLU A 112 -2.39 -16.14 10.01
C GLU A 112 -1.72 -15.90 11.37
N ALA A 113 -1.11 -16.93 11.95
CA ALA A 113 -0.38 -16.81 13.20
C ALA A 113 0.96 -16.09 13.02
N LEU A 114 1.42 -15.38 14.05
CA LEU A 114 2.73 -14.75 14.03
C LEU A 114 3.86 -15.81 13.92
N PRO A 115 4.77 -15.73 12.93
CA PRO A 115 5.87 -16.68 12.82
C PRO A 115 6.77 -16.68 14.06
N GLY A 116 7.12 -17.87 14.56
CA GLY A 116 7.89 -18.02 15.80
C GLY A 116 9.34 -17.52 15.73
N ASP A 117 9.89 -17.39 14.52
CA ASP A 117 11.22 -16.86 14.19
C ASP A 117 11.19 -15.36 13.79
N THR A 118 10.13 -14.63 14.16
CA THR A 118 10.05 -13.18 13.95
C THR A 118 11.03 -12.45 14.86
N ASP A 119 11.77 -11.47 14.34
CA ASP A 119 12.66 -10.60 15.14
C ASP A 119 11.93 -9.33 15.60
N LEU A 120 11.10 -8.76 14.72
CA LEU A 120 10.34 -7.54 14.93
C LEU A 120 8.89 -7.71 14.47
N VAL A 121 7.94 -7.35 15.32
CA VAL A 121 6.57 -7.03 14.87
C VAL A 121 6.48 -5.53 14.63
N LEU A 122 6.05 -5.12 13.43
CA LEU A 122 5.80 -3.72 13.10
C LEU A 122 4.28 -3.53 12.89
N LEU A 123 3.67 -2.73 13.76
CA LEU A 123 2.28 -2.28 13.62
C LEU A 123 2.25 -1.01 12.76
N PRO A 124 1.69 -1.06 11.54
CA PRO A 124 1.70 0.08 10.64
C PRO A 124 0.70 1.15 11.08
N GLY A 125 0.75 2.30 10.42
CA GLY A 125 -0.23 3.36 10.64
C GLY A 125 -1.65 2.91 10.28
N SER A 126 -2.65 3.51 10.92
CA SER A 126 -4.06 3.22 10.71
C SER A 126 -4.84 4.52 10.57
N LYS A 127 -5.81 4.54 9.64
CA LYS A 127 -6.78 5.64 9.48
C LYS A 127 -8.01 5.50 10.38
N ALA A 128 -8.17 4.37 11.08
CA ALA A 128 -9.18 4.19 12.11
C ALA A 128 -8.68 3.29 13.24
N THR A 129 -7.88 3.87 14.13
CA THR A 129 -7.06 3.13 15.09
C THR A 129 -7.87 2.20 15.99
N ARG A 130 -9.03 2.65 16.49
CA ARG A 130 -9.86 1.80 17.37
C ARG A 130 -10.46 0.59 16.66
N SER A 131 -10.96 0.79 15.45
CA SER A 131 -11.55 -0.28 14.65
C SER A 131 -10.50 -1.32 14.25
N ASP A 132 -9.32 -0.86 13.83
CA ASP A 132 -8.23 -1.75 13.44
C ASP A 132 -7.59 -2.45 14.66
N LEU A 133 -7.54 -1.80 15.83
CA LEU A 133 -7.14 -2.46 17.09
C LEU A 133 -8.12 -3.57 17.50
N ALA A 134 -9.42 -3.33 17.33
CA ALA A 134 -10.44 -4.35 17.60
C ALA A 134 -10.31 -5.53 16.63
N ALA A 135 -10.04 -5.28 15.35
CA ALA A 135 -9.79 -6.32 14.35
C ALA A 135 -8.51 -7.11 14.65
N LEU A 136 -7.44 -6.43 15.08
CA LEU A 136 -6.18 -7.06 15.48
C LEU A 136 -6.38 -8.01 16.66
N ARG A 137 -7.14 -7.59 17.68
CA ARG A 137 -7.53 -8.45 18.82
C ARG A 137 -8.43 -9.61 18.38
N ALA A 138 -9.39 -9.36 17.48
CA ALA A 138 -10.27 -10.40 16.95
C ALA A 138 -9.53 -11.47 16.14
N ALA A 139 -8.41 -11.10 15.50
CA ALA A 139 -7.51 -12.02 14.81
C ALA A 139 -6.58 -12.80 15.77
N GLY A 140 -6.59 -12.50 17.07
CA GLY A 140 -5.72 -13.12 18.08
C GLY A 140 -4.27 -12.63 18.07
N TRP A 141 -3.96 -11.61 17.25
CA TRP A 141 -2.60 -11.09 17.15
C TRP A 141 -2.15 -10.36 18.41
N ASP A 142 -3.07 -9.85 19.23
CA ASP A 142 -2.73 -9.28 20.54
C ASP A 142 -2.05 -10.33 21.45
N ILE A 143 -2.56 -11.56 21.43
CA ILE A 143 -1.97 -12.69 22.18
C ILE A 143 -0.59 -13.02 21.62
N ASP A 144 -0.45 -13.12 20.30
CA ASP A 144 0.79 -13.45 19.63
C ASP A 144 1.88 -12.38 19.86
N ILE A 145 1.53 -11.10 19.75
CA ILE A 145 2.43 -9.96 19.97
C ILE A 145 2.91 -9.93 21.41
N LEU A 146 2.02 -10.16 22.39
CA LEU A 146 2.39 -10.25 23.79
C LEU A 146 3.31 -11.44 24.05
N ALA A 147 3.05 -12.60 23.44
CA ALA A 147 3.91 -13.77 23.54
C ALA A 147 5.29 -13.54 22.91
N HIS A 148 5.35 -12.90 21.74
CA HIS A 148 6.58 -12.49 21.07
C HIS A 148 7.42 -11.57 21.95
N HIS A 149 6.80 -10.52 22.51
CA HIS A 149 7.50 -9.60 23.41
C HIS A 149 8.03 -10.30 24.67
N ARG A 150 7.24 -11.20 25.27
CA ARG A 150 7.67 -12.01 26.43
C ARG A 150 8.88 -12.90 26.15
N ARG A 151 9.08 -13.33 24.90
CA ARG A 151 10.25 -14.11 24.47
C ARG A 151 11.47 -13.23 24.17
N GLY A 152 11.40 -11.93 24.40
CA GLY A 152 12.48 -10.96 24.11
C GLY A 152 12.39 -10.33 22.72
N GLY A 153 11.32 -10.61 21.97
CA GLY A 153 11.04 -10.02 20.68
C GLY A 153 10.73 -8.53 20.77
N ARG A 154 10.97 -7.81 19.67
CA ARG A 154 10.74 -6.36 19.56
C ARG A 154 9.39 -6.08 18.91
N VAL A 155 8.76 -4.99 19.33
CA VAL A 155 7.52 -4.47 18.76
C VAL A 155 7.70 -2.99 18.46
N LEU A 156 7.41 -2.57 17.24
CA LEU A 156 7.44 -1.18 16.79
C LEU A 156 6.04 -0.80 16.32
N GLY A 157 5.60 0.41 16.65
CA GLY A 157 4.35 0.97 16.12
C GLY A 157 4.63 2.27 15.39
N LEU A 158 3.94 2.49 14.27
CA LEU A 158 3.98 3.72 13.49
C LEU A 158 2.62 4.42 13.54
N CYS A 159 2.58 5.71 13.89
CA CYS A 159 1.35 6.51 13.94
C CYS A 159 0.21 5.79 14.69
N GLY A 160 -0.89 5.42 14.03
CA GLY A 160 -1.97 4.63 14.62
C GLY A 160 -1.49 3.32 15.27
N GLY A 161 -0.54 2.61 14.66
CA GLY A 161 0.08 1.43 15.26
C GLY A 161 0.86 1.74 16.54
N PHE A 162 1.45 2.93 16.69
CA PHE A 162 2.05 3.39 17.96
C PHE A 162 0.97 3.64 19.02
N GLN A 163 -0.14 4.26 18.64
CA GLN A 163 -1.27 4.50 19.53
C GLN A 163 -1.83 3.16 20.08
N MET A 164 -1.89 2.11 19.25
CA MET A 164 -2.33 0.76 19.65
C MET A 164 -1.43 0.12 20.73
N LEU A 165 -0.16 0.51 20.82
CA LEU A 165 0.76 0.06 21.88
C LEU A 165 0.56 0.81 23.20
N GLY A 166 -0.25 1.87 23.19
CA GLY A 166 -0.63 2.62 24.38
C GLY A 166 -1.56 1.84 25.32
N ARG A 167 -1.95 2.51 26.41
CA ARG A 167 -2.91 1.94 27.38
C ARG A 167 -4.36 2.11 26.94
N SER A 168 -4.63 3.12 26.11
CA SER A 168 -5.95 3.46 25.66
C SER A 168 -5.91 4.24 24.36
N VAL A 169 -6.86 3.99 23.46
CA VAL A 169 -7.14 4.82 22.29
C VAL A 169 -8.52 5.45 22.47
N HIS A 170 -8.59 6.78 22.50
CA HIS A 170 -9.81 7.54 22.82
C HIS A 170 -10.28 8.34 21.61
N ASP A 171 -11.49 8.06 21.12
CA ASP A 171 -12.16 8.78 20.03
C ASP A 171 -13.62 9.05 20.45
N PRO A 172 -13.87 10.01 21.37
CA PRO A 172 -15.20 10.27 21.93
C PRO A 172 -16.14 10.97 20.95
N GLU A 173 -15.58 11.60 19.92
CA GLU A 173 -16.34 12.32 18.88
C GLU A 173 -16.61 11.44 17.66
N GLY A 174 -15.96 10.29 17.55
CA GLY A 174 -16.16 9.34 16.45
C GLY A 174 -15.61 9.85 15.13
N LEU A 175 -14.45 10.51 15.16
CA LEU A 175 -13.84 11.09 13.96
C LEU A 175 -13.36 10.01 12.99
N GLU A 176 -13.00 8.84 13.51
CA GLU A 176 -12.45 7.73 12.74
C GLU A 176 -13.39 6.51 12.67
N GLY A 177 -14.58 6.59 13.28
CA GLY A 177 -15.54 5.49 13.39
C GLY A 177 -16.56 5.72 14.50
N PRO A 178 -17.24 4.67 15.00
CA PRO A 178 -18.16 4.81 16.12
C PRO A 178 -17.44 5.37 17.37
N PRO A 179 -17.99 6.37 18.09
CA PRO A 179 -17.37 6.94 19.28
C PRO A 179 -16.99 5.91 20.37
N GLY A 180 -15.98 6.21 21.17
CA GLY A 180 -15.63 5.41 22.36
C GLY A 180 -14.14 5.32 22.68
N SER A 181 -13.78 4.31 23.48
CA SER A 181 -12.39 4.03 23.92
C SER A 181 -12.03 2.56 23.73
N SER A 182 -10.75 2.23 23.61
CA SER A 182 -10.25 0.84 23.41
C SER A 182 -8.89 0.59 24.05
#